data_AF-A0A3E4LYR3-F1
#
_entry.id   AF-A0A3E4LYR3-F1
#
_cell.length_a   1.000
_cell.length_b   1.000
_cell.length_c   1.000
_cell.angle_alpha   90.00
_cell.angle_beta   90.00
_cell.angle_gamma   90.00
#
_symmetry.space_group_name_H-M   'P 1'
#
loop_
_entity.id
_entity.type
_entity.pdbx_description
1 polymer ?
#
loop_
_entity_poly.entity_id
_entity_poly.type
_entity_poly.pdbx_seq_one_letter_code
_entity_poly.pdbx_strand_id
1 'polypeptide(L)'
;MMLEEKISNEFQRYFLSMMATSKDNIFAHSNEIETKKQIKKELYTFVETLDSEQKELLSVQNNLIESVYRFETDLTKRAEPVLYQDILKDWLKSIMV
;
A
#
# COMPACT_ATOMS: atom_id res chain seq x y z
N MET A 1 1.52 -13.08 -13.31
CA MET A 1 2.25 -12.66 -12.09
C MET A 1 1.27 -12.79 -10.94
N MET A 2 1.65 -13.44 -9.85
CA MET A 2 0.78 -13.56 -8.67
C MET A 2 0.64 -12.17 -8.01
N LEU A 3 -0.50 -11.88 -7.37
CA LEU A 3 -0.78 -10.55 -6.82
C LEU A 3 0.23 -10.16 -5.72
N GLU A 4 0.68 -11.15 -4.97
CA GLU A 4 1.71 -11.07 -3.94
C GLU A 4 3.08 -10.67 -4.51
N GLU A 5 3.44 -11.24 -5.66
CA GLU A 5 4.65 -10.87 -6.41
C GLU A 5 4.54 -9.44 -6.92
N LYS A 6 3.36 -9.03 -7.40
CA LYS A 6 3.10 -7.65 -7.85
C LYS A 6 3.35 -6.66 -6.72
N ILE A 7 2.72 -6.88 -5.56
CA ILE A 7 2.86 -6.03 -4.37
C ILE A 7 4.34 -5.94 -3.94
N SER A 8 5.04 -7.08 -3.94
CA SER A 8 6.46 -7.10 -3.59
C SER A 8 7.33 -6.34 -4.58
N ASN A 9 7.06 -6.49 -5.88
CA ASN A 9 7.77 -5.78 -6.95
C ASN A 9 7.52 -4.28 -6.91
N GLU A 10 6.30 -3.83 -6.64
CA GLU A 10 5.97 -2.41 -6.49
C GLU A 10 6.76 -1.78 -5.33
N PHE A 11 6.78 -2.42 -4.16
CA PHE A 11 7.56 -1.92 -3.03
C PHE A 11 9.05 -1.87 -3.34
N GLN A 12 9.59 -2.92 -3.97
CA GLN A 12 11.02 -2.97 -4.30
C GLN A 12 11.43 -1.87 -5.28
N ARG A 13 10.59 -1.60 -6.29
CA ARG A 13 10.81 -0.48 -7.24
C ARG A 13 10.81 0.86 -6.52
N TYR A 14 9.81 1.09 -5.66
CA TYR A 14 9.75 2.30 -4.83
C TYR A 14 11.00 2.43 -3.95
N PHE A 15 11.37 1.39 -3.21
CA PHE A 15 12.51 1.42 -2.31
C PHE A 15 13.83 1.67 -3.04
N LEU A 16 14.07 1.01 -4.18
CA LEU A 16 15.25 1.25 -5.01
C LEU A 16 15.29 2.68 -5.55
N SER A 17 14.13 3.24 -5.96
CA SER A 17 14.05 4.63 -6.42
C SER A 17 14.40 5.62 -5.30
N MET A 18 13.99 5.34 -4.06
CA MET A 18 14.32 6.16 -2.89
C MET A 18 15.81 6.06 -2.54
N MET A 19 16.37 4.85 -2.56
CA MET A 19 17.80 4.63 -2.29
C MET A 19 18.73 5.19 -3.37
N ALA A 20 18.24 5.36 -4.60
CA ALA A 20 18.97 6.03 -5.68
C ALA A 20 19.06 7.55 -5.47
N THR A 21 18.24 8.13 -4.59
CA THR A 21 18.36 9.54 -4.19
C THR A 21 19.38 9.73 -3.07
N SER A 22 19.86 10.96 -2.88
CA SER A 22 20.94 11.27 -1.91
C SER A 22 20.62 10.79 -0.49
N LYS A 23 21.65 10.57 0.34
CA LYS A 23 21.48 10.14 1.74
C LYS A 23 20.54 11.05 2.55
N ASP A 24 20.52 12.35 2.25
CA ASP A 24 19.64 13.33 2.92
C ASP A 24 18.15 13.10 2.60
N ASN A 25 17.82 12.62 1.39
CA ASN A 25 16.45 12.25 1.03
C ASN A 25 15.97 10.99 1.77
N ILE A 26 16.85 10.02 2.03
CA ILE A 26 16.46 8.77 2.70
C ILE A 26 16.00 9.05 4.14
N PHE A 27 16.68 9.95 4.85
CA PHE A 27 16.28 10.34 6.21
C PHE A 27 14.99 11.17 6.20
N ALA A 28 14.83 12.10 5.24
CA ALA A 28 13.63 12.91 5.10
C ALA A 28 12.37 12.07 4.81
N HIS A 29 12.52 10.96 4.09
CA HIS A 29 11.42 10.06 3.71
C HIS A 29 11.36 8.77 4.55
N SER A 30 12.14 8.67 5.64
CA SER A 30 12.20 7.46 6.48
C SER A 30 10.82 7.03 7.01
N ASN A 31 9.99 7.99 7.44
CA ASN A 31 8.62 7.71 7.88
C ASN A 31 7.75 7.15 6.75
N GLU A 32 7.84 7.71 5.54
CA GLU A 32 7.08 7.24 4.37
C GLU A 32 7.48 5.82 3.98
N ILE A 33 8.79 5.50 4.03
CA ILE A 33 9.30 4.15 3.76
C ILE A 33 8.74 3.16 4.78
N GLU A 34 8.74 3.49 6.08
CA GLU A 34 8.22 2.57 7.10
C GLU A 34 6.69 2.41 6.99
N THR A 35 5.94 3.47 6.71
CA THR A 35 4.50 3.36 6.43
C THR A 35 4.23 2.47 5.24
N LYS A 36 4.89 2.68 4.08
CA LYS A 36 4.70 1.85 2.89
C LYS A 36 5.13 0.40 3.08
N LYS A 37 6.11 0.16 3.96
CA LYS A 37 6.52 -1.19 4.35
C LYS A 37 5.46 -1.87 5.22
N GLN A 38 4.82 -1.13 6.13
CA GLN A 38 3.67 -1.62 6.89
C GLN A 38 2.47 -1.90 5.96
N ILE A 39 2.16 -1.00 5.01
CA ILE A 39 1.15 -1.22 3.97
C ILE A 39 1.41 -2.52 3.23
N LYS A 40 2.65 -2.75 2.77
CA LYS A 40 3.01 -3.98 2.06
C LYS A 40 2.63 -5.22 2.88
N LYS A 41 2.99 -5.23 4.17
CA LYS A 41 2.75 -6.39 5.05
C LYS A 41 1.26 -6.63 5.25
N GLU A 42 0.50 -5.58 5.57
CA GLU A 42 -0.94 -5.69 5.81
C GLU A 42 -1.70 -6.03 4.53
N LEU A 43 -1.32 -5.44 3.40
CA LEU A 43 -1.91 -5.74 2.09
C LEU A 43 -1.65 -7.19 1.68
N TYR A 44 -0.46 -7.73 1.97
CA TYR A 44 -0.14 -9.14 1.72
C TYR A 44 -1.10 -10.06 2.48
N THR A 45 -1.27 -9.84 3.78
CA THR A 45 -2.22 -10.62 4.60
C THR A 45 -3.67 -10.40 4.17
N PHE A 46 -4.03 -9.18 3.79
CA PHE A 46 -5.38 -8.85 3.34
C PHE A 46 -5.74 -9.56 2.04
N VAL A 47 -4.83 -9.64 1.07
CA VAL A 47 -5.05 -10.35 -0.19
C VAL A 47 -5.40 -11.82 0.03
N GLU A 48 -4.83 -12.49 1.04
CA GLU A 48 -5.18 -13.88 1.36
C GLU A 48 -6.67 -14.03 1.73
N THR A 49 -7.29 -12.99 2.28
CA THR A 49 -8.70 -12.97 2.71
C THR A 49 -9.70 -12.60 1.61
N LEU A 50 -9.22 -12.15 0.44
CA LEU A 50 -10.07 -11.70 -0.67
C LEU A 50 -10.58 -12.85 -1.53
N ASP A 51 -11.76 -12.65 -2.11
CA ASP A 51 -12.33 -13.55 -3.12
C ASP A 51 -11.62 -13.39 -4.49
N SER A 52 -11.96 -14.27 -5.43
CA SER A 52 -11.32 -14.30 -6.76
C SER A 52 -11.58 -13.03 -7.57
N GLU A 53 -12.77 -12.43 -7.47
CA GLU A 53 -13.15 -11.24 -8.22
C GLU A 53 -12.36 -10.02 -7.72
N GLN A 54 -12.28 -9.87 -6.40
CA GLN A 54 -11.48 -8.83 -5.75
C GLN A 54 -9.98 -8.97 -6.08
N LYS A 55 -9.46 -10.20 -6.08
CA LYS A 55 -8.06 -10.47 -6.48
C LYS A 55 -7.81 -10.09 -7.94
N GLU A 56 -8.74 -10.41 -8.83
CA GLU A 56 -8.64 -10.05 -10.24
C GLU A 56 -8.68 -8.53 -10.44
N LEU A 57 -9.57 -7.82 -9.74
CA LEU A 57 -9.61 -6.36 -9.73
C LEU A 57 -8.28 -5.76 -9.28
N LEU A 58 -7.70 -6.26 -8.18
CA LEU A 58 -6.40 -5.77 -7.70
C LEU A 58 -5.26 -6.11 -8.66
N SER A 59 -5.37 -7.21 -9.42
CA SER A 59 -4.35 -7.62 -10.39
C SER A 59 -4.20 -6.63 -11.55
N VAL A 60 -5.29 -5.97 -11.95
CA VAL A 60 -5.29 -4.97 -13.05
C VAL A 60 -4.89 -3.57 -12.56
N GLN A 61 -5.08 -3.27 -11.27
CA GLN A 61 -4.73 -1.98 -10.67
C GLN A 61 -3.22 -1.84 -10.45
N ASN A 62 -2.65 -0.68 -10.77
CA ASN A 62 -1.23 -0.41 -10.57
C ASN A 62 -1.00 0.51 -9.37
N ASN A 63 0.17 0.39 -8.74
CA ASN A 63 0.59 1.22 -7.61
C ASN A 63 -0.34 1.04 -6.39
N LEU A 64 -0.64 -0.21 -6.06
CA LEU A 64 -1.53 -0.58 -4.94
C LEU A 64 -1.03 0.02 -3.62
N ILE A 65 0.27 -0.08 -3.36
CA ILE A 65 0.88 0.45 -2.13
C ILE A 65 0.73 1.97 -2.04
N GLU A 66 0.94 2.67 -3.15
CA GLU A 66 0.80 4.13 -3.21
C GLU A 66 -0.66 4.56 -3.06
N SER A 67 -1.59 3.80 -3.65
CA SER A 67 -3.03 4.06 -3.53
C SER A 67 -3.51 3.95 -2.09
N VAL A 68 -3.13 2.87 -1.39
CA VAL A 68 -3.44 2.70 0.05
C VAL A 68 -2.78 3.80 0.87
N TYR A 69 -1.52 4.16 0.59
CA TYR A 69 -0.81 5.22 1.31
C TYR A 69 -1.51 6.57 1.21
N ARG A 70 -1.97 6.94 0.02
CA ARG A 70 -2.75 8.17 -0.19
C ARG A 70 -4.08 8.14 0.54
N PHE A 71 -4.75 6.99 0.50
CA PHE A 71 -6.02 6.81 1.21
C PHE A 71 -5.85 6.94 2.73
N GLU A 72 -4.85 6.27 3.32
CA GLU A 72 -4.51 6.38 4.74
C GLU A 72 -4.16 7.82 5.14
N THR A 73 -3.32 8.51 4.36
CA THR A 73 -2.91 9.88 4.66
C THR A 73 -4.06 10.88 4.55
N ASP A 74 -5.06 10.63 3.71
CA ASP A 74 -6.26 11.46 3.64
C ASP A 74 -7.29 11.16 4.74
N LEU A 75 -7.33 9.93 5.25
CA LEU A 75 -8.14 9.53 6.41
C LEU A 75 -7.57 10.02 7.75
N THR A 76 -6.26 9.89 7.95
CA THR A 76 -5.58 10.30 9.20
C THR A 76 -5.59 11.82 9.41
N LYS A 77 -5.78 12.61 8.34
CA LYS A 77 -6.10 14.04 8.45
C LYS A 77 -7.47 14.30 9.11
N ARG A 78 -8.33 13.29 9.22
CA ARG A 78 -9.75 13.43 9.59
C ARG A 78 -10.16 12.79 10.93
N ALA A 79 -9.47 11.79 11.48
CA ALA A 79 -9.93 11.11 12.71
C ALA A 79 -8.90 10.25 13.47
N GLU A 80 -9.35 9.76 14.65
CA GLU A 80 -8.73 8.84 15.64
C GLU A 80 -8.05 7.58 15.07
N PRO A 81 -7.20 6.88 15.86
CA PRO A 81 -6.53 5.65 15.42
C PRO A 81 -7.51 4.59 14.91
N VAL A 82 -7.42 4.29 13.61
CA VAL A 82 -8.20 3.25 12.92
C VAL A 82 -7.33 2.00 12.74
N LEU A 83 -7.93 0.81 12.84
CA LEU A 83 -7.23 -0.44 12.55
C LEU A 83 -6.93 -0.55 11.05
N TYR A 84 -5.74 -1.07 10.71
CA TYR A 84 -5.29 -1.18 9.32
C TYR A 84 -6.20 -2.00 8.42
N GLN A 85 -6.84 -3.04 8.99
CA GLN A 85 -7.80 -3.88 8.29
C GLN A 85 -9.06 -3.10 7.86
N ASP A 86 -9.51 -2.14 8.67
CA ASP A 86 -10.67 -1.31 8.33
C ASP A 86 -10.29 -0.30 7.24
N ILE A 87 -9.08 0.26 7.30
CA ILE A 87 -8.52 1.12 6.24
C ILE A 87 -8.50 0.37 4.89
N LEU A 88 -8.00 -0.86 4.87
CA LEU A 88 -7.91 -1.66 3.64
C LEU A 88 -9.29 -2.04 3.08
N LYS A 89 -10.26 -2.35 3.95
CA LYS A 89 -11.64 -2.62 3.52
C LYS A 89 -12.30 -1.38 2.93
N ASP A 90 -12.14 -0.23 3.54
CA ASP A 90 -12.73 1.01 3.04
C ASP A 90 -12.03 1.51 1.78
N TRP A 91 -10.71 1.32 1.68
CA TRP A 91 -9.96 1.53 0.46
C TRP A 91 -10.47 0.62 -0.67
N LEU A 92 -10.64 -0.69 -0.41
CA LEU A 92 -11.16 -1.65 -1.38
C LEU A 92 -12.56 -1.25 -1.89
N LYS A 93 -13.45 -0.80 -0.99
CA LYS A 93 -14.75 -0.25 -1.41
C LYS A 93 -14.59 0.97 -2.32
N SER A 94 -13.63 1.86 -2.02
CA SER A 94 -13.42 3.08 -2.81
C SER A 94 -12.95 2.82 -4.24
N ILE A 95 -12.28 1.70 -4.50
CA ILE A 95 -11.81 1.31 -5.84
C ILE A 95 -12.81 0.44 -6.60
N MET A 96 -13.89 -0.01 -5.96
CA MET A 96 -14.96 -0.81 -6.54
C MET A 96 -16.16 0.02 -7.04
N VAL A 97 -16.18 1.32 -6.79
CA VAL A 97 -17.22 2.28 -7.24
C VAL A 97 -16.85 2.85 -8.61
#